data_AF-A0AAE4YCI8-F1
#
_entry.id   AF-A0AAE4YCI8-F1
#
_cell.length_a   1.000
_cell.length_b   1.000
_cell.length_c   1.000
_cell.angle_alpha   90.00
_cell.angle_beta   90.00
_cell.angle_gamma   90.00
#
_symmetry.space_group_name_H-M   'P 1'
#
loop_
_entity.id
_entity.type
_entity.pdbx_description
1 polymer ?
#
loop_
_entity_poly.entity_id
_entity_poly.type
_entity_poly.pdbx_seq_one_letter_code
_entity_poly.pdbx_strand_id
1 'polypeptide(L)'
;MMQERLKRMKMRSWRRGTKEMDLVLGPYADAHLERMSPQELDAFEAILAEQDQDLMAWVLGHKPAPEAHLPLIARLLAFAEARKGRI
;
A
#
# COMPACT_ATOMS: atom_id res chain seq x y z
N MET A 1 -1.66 -18.74 -11.33
CA MET A 1 -2.97 -18.85 -10.61
C MET A 1 -3.02 -17.79 -9.51
N MET A 2 -4.19 -17.21 -9.17
CA MET A 2 -4.36 -16.03 -8.28
C MET A 2 -3.42 -15.97 -7.04
N GLN A 3 -3.15 -17.10 -6.40
CA GLN A 3 -2.23 -17.20 -5.25
C GLN A 3 -0.81 -16.69 -5.53
N GLU A 4 -0.29 -16.88 -6.74
CA GLU A 4 1.03 -16.38 -7.13
C GLU A 4 1.05 -14.86 -7.24
N ARG A 5 -0.07 -14.25 -7.68
CA ARG A 5 -0.22 -12.79 -7.74
C ARG A 5 -0.17 -12.21 -6.34
N LEU A 6 -0.95 -12.76 -5.42
CA LEU A 6 -0.98 -12.33 -4.02
C LEU A 6 0.39 -12.47 -3.34
N LYS A 7 1.07 -13.61 -3.55
CA LYS A 7 2.42 -13.83 -3.00
C LYS A 7 3.43 -12.81 -3.52
N ARG A 8 3.39 -12.46 -4.82
CA ARG A 8 4.25 -11.42 -5.39
C ARG A 8 3.93 -10.05 -4.84
N MET A 9 2.66 -9.69 -4.67
CA MET A 9 2.26 -8.40 -4.09
C MET A 9 2.68 -8.27 -2.63
N LYS A 10 2.46 -9.31 -1.83
CA LYS A 10 2.93 -9.36 -0.44
C LYS A 10 4.44 -9.19 -0.34
N MET A 11 5.19 -9.91 -1.17
CA MET A 11 6.65 -9.75 -1.22
C MET A 11 7.06 -8.33 -1.59
N ARG A 12 6.46 -7.74 -2.63
CA ARG A 12 6.72 -6.35 -3.05
C ARG A 12 6.33 -5.31 -2.00
N SER A 13 5.38 -5.62 -1.11
CA SER A 13 4.95 -4.72 -0.02
C SER A 13 5.94 -4.71 1.16
N TRP A 14 6.73 -5.77 1.31
CA TRP A 14 7.70 -5.98 2.41
C TRP A 14 9.17 -5.86 1.97
N ARG A 15 9.41 -5.61 0.68
CA ARG A 15 10.76 -5.45 0.11
C ARG A 15 10.86 -4.14 -0.67
N ARG A 16 10.46 -3.05 -0.01
CA ARG A 16 10.63 -1.69 -0.49
C ARG A 16 12.08 -1.23 -0.28
N GLY A 17 12.45 -0.13 -0.89
CA GLY A 17 13.75 0.51 -0.74
C GLY A 17 13.91 1.24 0.59
N THR A 18 12.82 1.51 1.31
CA THR A 18 12.84 2.14 2.65
C THR A 18 12.04 1.35 3.67
N LYS A 19 12.56 1.27 4.90
CA LYS A 19 11.92 0.55 6.01
C LYS A 19 10.59 1.19 6.41
N GLU A 20 10.48 2.51 6.27
CA GLU A 20 9.26 3.26 6.50
C GLU A 20 8.15 2.78 5.56
N MET A 21 8.46 2.60 4.26
CA MET A 21 7.47 2.11 3.30
C MET A 21 7.11 0.65 3.53
N ASP A 22 8.05 -0.20 3.96
CA ASP A 22 7.73 -1.56 4.38
C ASP A 22 6.73 -1.58 5.55
N LEU A 23 6.94 -0.71 6.55
CA LEU A 23 6.06 -0.61 7.71
C LEU A 23 4.68 -0.02 7.40
N VAL A 24 4.55 0.69 6.29
CA VAL A 24 3.29 1.27 5.82
C VAL A 24 2.53 0.27 4.94
N LEU A 25 3.19 -0.30 3.91
CA LEU A 25 2.56 -1.18 2.93
C LEU A 25 2.46 -2.64 3.39
N GLY A 26 3.47 -3.16 4.08
CA GLY A 26 3.55 -4.55 4.51
C GLY A 26 2.36 -4.96 5.39
N PRO A 27 2.12 -4.27 6.51
CA PRO A 27 0.98 -4.56 7.39
C PRO A 27 -0.38 -4.36 6.71
N TYR A 28 -0.50 -3.41 5.78
CA TYR A 28 -1.73 -3.20 5.01
C TYR A 28 -2.00 -4.39 4.09
N ALA A 29 -0.98 -4.87 3.38
CA ALA A 29 -1.05 -6.06 2.54
C ALA A 29 -1.43 -7.29 3.37
N ASP A 30 -0.80 -7.51 4.53
CA ASP A 30 -1.11 -8.64 5.39
C ASP A 30 -2.57 -8.66 5.87
N ALA A 31 -3.16 -7.49 6.10
CA ALA A 31 -4.52 -7.38 6.61
C ALA A 31 -5.61 -7.44 5.50
N HIS A 32 -5.31 -6.98 4.28
CA HIS A 32 -6.35 -6.74 3.27
C HIS A 32 -6.20 -7.58 1.99
N LEU A 33 -4.99 -7.99 1.63
CA LEU A 33 -4.69 -8.52 0.29
C LEU A 33 -5.50 -9.79 -0.06
N GLU A 34 -5.79 -10.65 0.92
CA GLU A 34 -6.60 -11.86 0.72
C GLU A 34 -8.10 -11.60 0.52
N ARG A 35 -8.58 -10.40 0.88
CA ARG A 35 -10.00 -10.02 0.86
C ARG A 35 -10.34 -9.01 -0.24
N MET A 36 -9.32 -8.51 -0.94
CA MET A 36 -9.50 -7.54 -2.01
C MET A 36 -10.19 -8.18 -3.22
N SER A 37 -11.13 -7.44 -3.80
CA SER A 37 -11.69 -7.73 -5.11
C SER A 37 -10.63 -7.62 -6.22
N PRO A 38 -10.85 -8.20 -7.42
CA PRO A 38 -9.91 -8.07 -8.54
C PRO A 38 -9.55 -6.62 -8.86
N GLN A 39 -10.52 -5.71 -8.83
CA GLN A 39 -10.31 -4.28 -9.10
C GLN A 39 -9.44 -3.61 -8.03
N GLU A 40 -9.59 -4.01 -6.76
CA GLU A 40 -8.76 -3.51 -5.67
C GLU A 40 -7.34 -4.05 -5.75
N LEU A 41 -7.17 -5.31 -6.18
CA LEU A 41 -5.85 -5.87 -6.46
C LEU A 41 -5.15 -5.12 -7.60
N ASP A 42 -5.88 -4.72 -8.64
CA ASP A 42 -5.33 -3.93 -9.75
C ASP A 42 -4.87 -2.54 -9.27
N ALA A 43 -5.70 -1.86 -8.46
CA ALA A 43 -5.33 -0.58 -7.86
C ALA A 43 -4.13 -0.71 -6.91
N PHE A 44 -4.07 -1.78 -6.12
CA PHE A 44 -2.93 -2.04 -5.24
C PHE A 44 -1.66 -2.38 -6.02
N GLU A 45 -1.77 -3.12 -7.13
CA GLU A 45 -0.63 -3.37 -8.01
C GLU A 45 -0.07 -2.07 -8.61
N ALA A 46 -0.94 -1.14 -8.97
CA ALA A 46 -0.55 0.16 -9.49
C ALA A 46 0.24 0.95 -8.44
N ILE A 47 -0.19 0.97 -7.17
CA ILE A 47 0.57 1.56 -6.07
C ILE A 47 1.93 0.88 -5.87
N LEU A 48 2.00 -0.45 -5.96
CA LEU A 48 3.27 -1.18 -5.79
C LEU A 48 4.27 -0.91 -6.92
N ALA A 49 3.80 -0.44 -8.09
CA ALA A 49 4.64 -0.04 -9.20
C ALA A 49 5.26 1.37 -9.03
N GLU A 50 4.75 2.17 -8.11
CA GLU A 50 5.27 3.51 -7.81
C GLU A 50 6.56 3.45 -6.99
N GLN A 51 7.36 4.51 -7.06
CA GLN A 51 8.60 4.64 -6.30
C GLN A 51 8.34 5.05 -4.85
N ASP A 52 9.20 4.60 -3.93
CA ASP A 52 9.04 4.88 -2.49
C ASP A 52 9.06 6.37 -2.17
N GLN A 53 9.86 7.15 -2.89
CA GLN A 53 9.94 8.59 -2.68
C GLN A 53 8.59 9.28 -2.99
N ASP A 54 7.91 8.88 -4.06
CA ASP A 54 6.61 9.43 -4.43
C ASP A 54 5.53 8.97 -3.45
N LEU A 55 5.50 7.68 -3.11
CA LEU A 55 4.57 7.14 -2.12
C LEU A 55 4.71 7.84 -0.77
N MET A 56 5.94 8.06 -0.31
CA MET A 56 6.20 8.77 0.94
C MET A 56 5.76 10.23 0.85
N ALA A 57 6.02 10.92 -0.27
CA ALA A 57 5.59 12.30 -0.46
C ALA A 57 4.05 12.43 -0.44
N TRP A 58 3.31 11.44 -0.95
CA TRP A 58 1.86 11.40 -0.88
C TRP A 58 1.34 11.13 0.53
N VAL A 59 1.94 10.16 1.21
CA VAL A 59 1.57 9.78 2.59
C VAL A 59 1.84 10.92 3.57
N LEU A 60 2.94 11.65 3.41
CA LEU A 60 3.29 12.82 4.23
C LEU A 60 2.57 14.11 3.80
N GLY A 61 1.79 14.08 2.72
CA GLY A 61 1.09 15.26 2.19
C GLY A 61 2.03 16.32 1.59
N HIS A 62 3.28 15.97 1.28
CA HIS A 62 4.23 16.86 0.62
C HIS A 62 3.93 17.03 -0.88
N LYS A 63 3.24 16.06 -1.48
CA LYS A 63 2.82 16.07 -2.89
C LYS A 63 1.41 15.47 -2.99
N PRO A 64 0.52 15.99 -3.86
CA PRO A 64 -0.75 15.34 -4.12
C PRO A 64 -0.53 14.01 -4.85
N ALA A 65 -1.25 12.97 -4.43
CA ALA A 65 -1.30 11.72 -5.18
C ALA A 65 -2.09 11.90 -6.49
N PRO A 66 -1.75 11.17 -7.56
CA PRO A 66 -2.59 11.07 -8.75
C PRO A 66 -4.01 10.64 -8.41
N GLU A 67 -5.01 11.12 -9.17
CA GLU A 67 -6.43 10.88 -8.88
C GLU A 67 -6.77 9.39 -8.79
N ALA A 68 -6.15 8.56 -9.64
CA ALA A 68 -6.30 7.11 -9.62
C ALA A 68 -5.84 6.45 -8.31
N HIS A 69 -4.88 7.06 -7.61
CA HIS A 69 -4.26 6.54 -6.38
C HIS A 69 -4.92 7.08 -5.11
N LEU A 70 -5.62 8.21 -5.20
CA LEU A 70 -6.24 8.89 -4.04
C LEU A 70 -7.08 7.95 -3.16
N PRO A 71 -8.00 7.11 -3.71
CA PRO A 71 -8.84 6.26 -2.85
C PRO A 71 -8.02 5.26 -2.04
N LEU A 72 -6.96 4.70 -2.62
CA LEU A 72 -6.13 3.70 -1.97
C LEU A 72 -5.16 4.33 -0.97
N ILE A 73 -4.59 5.49 -1.30
CA ILE A 73 -3.77 6.28 -0.36
C ILE A 73 -4.59 6.68 0.87
N ALA A 74 -5.84 7.13 0.69
CA ALA A 74 -6.73 7.46 1.80
C ALA A 74 -7.00 6.25 2.72
N ARG A 75 -7.24 5.06 2.14
CA ARG A 75 -7.42 3.81 2.91
C ARG A 75 -6.15 3.43 3.68
N LEU A 76 -4.99 3.57 3.06
CA LEU A 76 -3.70 3.26 3.66
C LEU A 76 -3.38 4.19 4.83
N LEU A 77 -3.66 5.50 4.69
CA LEU A 77 -3.53 6.48 5.78
C LEU A 77 -4.48 6.15 6.94
N ALA A 78 -5.75 5.88 6.64
CA ALA A 78 -6.73 5.50 7.67
C ALA A 78 -6.31 4.23 8.43
N PHE A 79 -5.76 3.23 7.72
CA PHE A 79 -5.22 2.02 8.33
C PHE A 79 -3.99 2.31 9.20
N ALA A 80 -3.07 3.14 8.73
CA ALA A 80 -1.87 3.52 9.47
C ALA A 80 -2.22 4.26 10.78
N GLU A 81 -3.15 5.22 10.72
CA GLU A 81 -3.64 5.95 11.90
C GLU A 81 -4.35 5.02 12.90
N ALA A 82 -5.22 4.14 12.41
CA ALA A 82 -5.89 3.15 13.25
C ALA A 82 -4.93 2.13 13.91
N ARG A 83 -3.69 2.01 13.42
CA ARG A 83 -2.64 1.18 14.01
C ARG A 83 -1.78 1.96 15.01
N LYS A 84 -1.50 3.24 14.77
CA LYS A 84 -0.79 4.11 15.71
C LYS A 84 -1.53 4.23 17.04
N GLY A 85 -2.86 4.32 17.02
CA GLY A 85 -3.70 4.38 18.23
C GLY A 85 -3.83 3.08 19.03
N ARG A 86 -3.11 2.00 18.66
CA ARG A 86 -3.12 0.70 19.37
C ARG A 86 -1.82 0.40 20.11
N ILE A 87 -0.89 1.35 20.17
CA ILE A 87 0.36 1.30 20.93
C ILE A 87 0.21 2.27 22.09
#